data_AF-A0A7Y2L4B6-F1
#
_entry.id   AF-A0A7Y2L4B6-F1
#
_cell.length_a   1.000
_cell.length_b   1.000
_cell.length_c   1.000
_cell.angle_alpha   90.00
_cell.angle_beta   90.00
_cell.angle_gamma   90.00
#
_symmetry.space_group_name_H-M   'P 1'
#
loop_
_entity.id
_entity.type
_entity.pdbx_description
1 polymer ?
#
loop_
_entity_poly.entity_id
_entity_poly.type
_entity_poly.pdbx_seq_one_letter_code
_entity_poly.pdbx_strand_id
1 'polypeptide(L)' 'MARGGVNKAVVQIARTAILARGEHPSIDAVRIEMGNTGSKTTIHRYLKELEEVDSRRGAPQEQLGDELAEL' A
#
# COMPACT_ATOMS: atom_id res chain seq x y z
N MET A 1 -27.65 2.90 2.20
CA MET A 1 -26.33 2.93 1.51
C MET A 1 -25.35 2.15 2.36
N ALA A 2 -24.95 0.95 1.93
CA ALA A 2 -23.93 0.21 2.63
C ALA A 2 -22.66 1.06 2.63
N ARG A 3 -22.32 1.65 3.78
CA ARG A 3 -20.96 2.15 4.01
C ARG A 3 -20.09 0.91 4.14
N GLY A 4 -19.83 0.26 2.99
CA GLY A 4 -18.86 -0.81 2.91
C GLY A 4 -17.55 -0.20 3.35
N GLY A 5 -17.15 -0.51 4.59
CA GLY A 5 -15.86 -0.07 5.12
C GLY A 5 -14.77 -0.47 4.13
N VAL A 6 -13.72 0.35 4.07
CA VAL A 6 -12.55 -0.01 3.29
C VAL A 6 -11.99 -1.34 3.78
N ASN A 7 -11.77 -2.29 2.86
CA ASN A 7 -11.29 -3.62 3.19
C ASN A 7 -9.78 -3.70 2.93
N LYS A 8 -9.04 -4.36 3.83
CA LYS A 8 -7.60 -4.62 3.70
C LYS A 8 -7.23 -5.30 2.37
N ALA A 9 -8.08 -6.20 1.87
CA ALA A 9 -7.86 -6.85 0.57
C ALA A 9 -7.84 -5.84 -0.59
N VAL A 10 -8.71 -4.83 -0.56
CA VAL A 10 -8.76 -3.80 -1.60
C VAL A 10 -7.54 -2.89 -1.52
N VAL A 11 -7.10 -2.53 -0.30
CA VAL A 11 -5.85 -1.79 -0.07
C VAL A 11 -4.64 -2.56 -0.59
N GLN A 12 -4.61 -3.88 -0.37
CA GLN A 12 -3.53 -4.74 -0.85
C GLN A 12 -3.48 -4.77 -2.37
N ILE A 13 -4.63 -4.97 -3.04
CA ILE A 13 -4.70 -4.97 -4.51
C ILE A 13 -4.23 -3.62 -5.07
N ALA A 14 -4.70 -2.51 -4.51
CA ALA A 14 -4.30 -1.18 -4.92
C ALA A 14 -2.79 -0.94 -4.72
N ARG A 15 -2.24 -1.33 -3.56
CA ARG A 15 -0.79 -1.27 -3.30
C ARG A 15 -0.01 -2.07 -4.34
N THR A 16 -0.41 -3.32 -4.61
CA THR A 16 0.28 -4.17 -5.59
C THR A 16 0.17 -3.61 -7.01
N ALA A 17 -0.98 -3.03 -7.38
CA ALA A 17 -1.15 -2.39 -8.68
C ALA A 17 -0.20 -1.18 -8.85
N ILE A 18 -0.05 -0.36 -7.81
CA ILE A 18 0.87 0.80 -7.83
C ILE A 18 2.34 0.32 -7.90
N LEU A 19 2.71 -0.67 -7.08
CA LEU A 19 4.05 -1.28 -7.13
C LEU A 19 4.36 -1.89 -8.49
N ALA A 20 3.39 -2.58 -9.12
CA ALA A 20 3.55 -3.15 -10.45
C ALA A 20 3.72 -2.10 -11.55
N ARG A 21 3.26 -0.86 -11.32
CA ARG A 21 3.51 0.29 -12.19
C ARG A 21 4.89 0.92 -11.97
N GLY A 22 5.65 0.48 -10.97
CA GLY A 22 6.91 1.09 -10.56
C GLY A 22 6.72 2.39 -9.76
N GLU A 23 5.50 2.64 -9.26
CA GLU A 23 5.18 3.81 -8.45
C GLU A 23 5.25 3.49 -6.95
N HIS A 24 5.49 4.50 -6.13
CA HIS A 24 5.51 4.35 -4.68
C HIS A 24 4.08 4.35 -4.10
N PRO A 25 3.65 3.27 -3.41
CA PRO A 25 2.30 3.17 -2.85
C PRO A 25 2.12 4.05 -1.62
N SER A 26 1.80 5.32 -1.85
CA SER A 26 1.42 6.28 -0.80
C SER A 26 -0.06 6.17 -0.43
N ILE A 27 -0.44 6.74 0.73
CA ILE A 27 -1.85 6.76 1.18
C ILE A 27 -2.76 7.38 0.12
N ASP A 28 -2.36 8.49 -0.48
CA ASP A 28 -3.18 9.19 -1.46
C ASP A 28 -3.21 8.44 -2.80
N ALA A 29 -2.10 7.84 -3.25
CA ALA A 29 -2.09 7.00 -4.44
C ALA A 29 -3.02 5.79 -4.31
N VAL A 30 -2.92 5.07 -3.17
CA VAL A 30 -3.80 3.94 -2.86
C VAL A 30 -5.26 4.39 -2.78
N ARG A 31 -5.52 5.55 -2.16
CA ARG A 31 -6.87 6.10 -2.07
C ARG A 31 -7.47 6.43 -3.43
N ILE A 32 -6.67 7.01 -4.34
CA ILE A 32 -7.08 7.31 -5.71
C ILE A 32 -7.37 6.03 -6.48
N GLU A 33 -6.48 5.03 -6.41
CA GLU A 33 -6.65 3.71 -7.06
C GLU A 33 -7.93 3.02 -6.57
N MET A 34 -8.28 3.20 -5.30
CA MET A 34 -9.50 2.68 -4.67
C MET A 34 -10.75 3.55 -4.90
N GLY A 35 -10.69 4.54 -5.79
CA GLY A 35 -11.83 5.39 -6.14
C GLY A 35 -12.16 6.46 -5.09
N ASN A 36 -11.15 7.04 -4.45
CA ASN A 36 -11.27 8.04 -3.37
C ASN A 36 -12.01 7.55 -2.12
N THR A 37 -12.00 6.23 -1.89
CA THR A 37 -12.67 5.59 -0.75
C THR A 37 -11.72 5.28 0.39
N GLY A 38 -12.28 5.19 1.60
CA GLY A 38 -11.49 4.98 2.83
C GLY A 38 -10.90 6.26 3.42
N SER A 39 -10.68 6.24 4.74
CA SER A 39 -9.97 7.33 5.43
C SER A 39 -8.46 7.12 5.32
N LYS A 40 -7.70 8.22 5.31
CA LYS A 40 -6.23 8.19 5.33
C LYS A 40 -5.69 7.33 6.48
N THR A 41 -6.31 7.41 7.65
CA THR A 41 -5.93 6.63 8.84
C THR A 41 -6.16 5.13 8.66
N THR A 42 -7.25 4.72 8.02
CA THR A 42 -7.54 3.30 7.80
C THR A 42 -6.60 2.71 6.76
N ILE A 43 -6.35 3.45 5.67
CA ILE A 43 -5.40 3.05 4.63
C ILE A 43 -4.00 2.92 5.22
N HIS A 44 -3.54 3.91 5.99
CA HIS A 44 -2.24 3.87 6.66
C HIS A 44 -2.08 2.64 7.56
N ARG A 45 -3.09 2.34 8.40
CA ARG A 45 -3.07 1.15 9.25
C ARG A 45 -2.94 -0.13 8.41
N TYR A 46 -3.72 -0.25 7.33
CA TYR A 46 -3.66 -1.45 6.49
C TYR A 46 -2.36 -1.58 5.70
N LEU A 47 -1.77 -0.48 5.21
CA LEU A 47 -0.46 -0.51 4.56
C LEU A 47 0.62 -1.04 5.50
N LYS A 48 0.67 -0.52 6.73
CA LYS A 48 1.60 -1.00 7.76
C LYS A 48 1.37 -2.48 8.09
N GLU A 49 0.13 -2.90 8.30
CA GLU A 49 -0.15 -4.31 8.57
C GLU A 49 0.17 -5.23 7.39
N LEU A 50 0.14 -4.74 6.15
CA LEU A 50 0.55 -5.51 4.97
C LEU A 50 2.07 -5.65 4.93
N GLU A 51 2.83 -4.59 5.21
CA GLU A 51 4.28 -4.63 5.35
C GLU A 51 4.73 -5.57 6.47
N GLU A 52 4.07 -5.54 7.62
CA GLU A 52 4.36 -6.43 8.75
C GLU A 52 4.04 -7.90 8.48
N VAL A 53 3.05 -8.19 7.63
CA VAL A 53 2.71 -9.56 7.23
C VAL A 53 3.67 -10.07 6.17
N ASP A 54 4.03 -9.23 5.21
CA ASP A 54 5.00 -9.54 4.15
C ASP A 54 6.38 -9.83 4.76
N SER A 55 6.85 -8.96 5.66
CA SER A 55 8.12 -9.10 6.40
C SER A 55 8.18 -10.36 7.28
N ARG A 56 7.02 -10.91 7.69
CA ARG A 56 6.95 -12.15 8.47
C ARG A 56 6.83 -13.41 7.60
N ARG A 57 6.38 -13.28 6.35
CA ARG A 57 6.19 -14.41 5.43
C ARG A 57 7.40 -14.65 4.52
N GLY A 58 8.23 -13.65 4.30
CA GLY A 58 9.52 -13.78 3.63
C GLY A 58 10.57 -12.97 4.37
N ALA A 59 11.70 -13.60 4.67
CA ALA A 59 12.95 -12.88 4.90
C ALA A 59 13.17 -11.82 3.78
N PRO A 60 13.91 -10.74 4.09
CA PRO A 60 13.64 -9.38 3.63
C PRO A 60 13.61 -9.29 2.11
N GLN A 61 12.44 -9.02 1.53
CA GLN A 61 12.42 -8.39 0.22
C GLN A 61 12.88 -6.95 0.42
N GLU A 62 14.13 -6.75 0.03
CA GLU A 62 14.87 -5.50 -0.04
C GLU A 62 13.93 -4.31 -0.22
N GLN A 63 13.98 -3.42 0.76
CA GLN A 63 13.65 -2.00 0.55
C GLN A 63 14.72 -1.44 -0.40
N LEU A 64 14.67 -1.85 -1.67
CA LEU A 64 15.44 -1.28 -2.78
C LEU A 64 14.79 0.05 -3.20
N GLY A 65 14.57 0.92 -2.21
CA GLY A 65 13.75 2.13 -2.33
C GLY A 65 14.50 3.44 -2.11
N ASP A 66 15.79 3.42 -1.80
CA ASP A 66 16.54 4.66 -1.52
C ASP A 66 18.06 4.54 -1.79
N GLU A 67 18.46 4.07 -2.99
CA GLU A 67 19.87 4.15 -3.42
C GLU A 67 20.04 4.61 -4.87
N LEU A 68 19.30 5.65 -5.28
CA LEU A 68 19.54 6.39 -6.53
C LEU A 68 19.43 7.91 -6.31
N ALA A 69 20.20 8.42 -5.35
CA ALA A 69 20.61 9.82 -5.35
C ALA A 69 22.14 9.87 -5.55
N GLU A 70 22.52 9.74 -6.82
CA GLU A 70 23.69 10.30 -7.51
C GLU A 70 25.07 10.28 -6.82
N LEU A 71 26.00 9.57 -7.47
CA LEU A 71 27.45 9.82 -7.45
C LEU A 71 27.79 11.20 -8.05
#